data_AF-A0A212QFK3-F1
#
_entry.id   AF-A0A212QFK3-F1
#
_cell.length_a   1.000
_cell.length_b   1.000
_cell.length_c   1.000
_cell.angle_alpha   90.00
_cell.angle_beta   90.00
_cell.angle_gamma   90.00
#
_symmetry.space_group_name_H-M   'P 1'
#
loop_
_entity.id
_entity.type
_entity.pdbx_description
1 polymer ?
#
loop_
_entity_poly.entity_id
_entity_poly.type
_entity_poly.pdbx_seq_one_letter_code
_entity_poly.pdbx_strand_id
1 'polypeptide(L)'
;MRVQVQRRLFTVEEYHRMAEAGILSEDDRVELIEGELVTMSPIGSRHAACVKRLVRLLDRAVGDRAIVGAQDPIRLGTRSEPQPDVALLRYRPDFYASAH
;
A
#
# COMPACT_ATOMS: atom_id res chain seq x y z
N MET A 1 3.08 6.24 40.34
CA MET A 1 3.21 5.03 39.49
C MET A 1 3.25 5.48 38.04
N ARG A 2 4.36 5.29 37.29
CA ARG A 2 4.38 5.55 35.84
C ARG A 2 4.02 4.24 35.14
N VAL A 3 2.88 4.20 34.46
CA VAL A 3 2.54 3.07 33.59
C VAL A 3 3.45 3.15 32.36
N GLN A 4 4.30 2.15 32.17
CA GLN A 4 5.03 1.97 30.91
C GLN A 4 4.06 1.36 29.90
N VAL A 5 3.63 2.16 28.93
CA VAL A 5 2.82 1.68 27.81
C VAL A 5 3.77 0.98 26.83
N GLN A 6 3.65 -0.34 26.70
CA GLN A 6 4.32 -1.08 25.63
C GLN A 6 3.41 -1.13 24.39
N ARG A 7 3.93 -0.71 23.24
CA ARG A 7 3.23 -0.82 21.97
C ARG A 7 3.43 -2.22 21.41
N ARG A 8 2.33 -2.90 21.08
CA ARG A 8 2.35 -4.12 20.27
C ARG A 8 2.20 -3.71 18.82
N LEU A 9 3.16 -4.11 17.99
CA LEU A 9 3.16 -3.86 16.56
C LEU A 9 2.52 -5.03 15.82
N PHE A 10 1.76 -4.73 14.77
CA PHE A 10 1.12 -5.73 13.92
C PHE A 10 2.08 -6.25 12.85
N THR A 11 1.90 -7.51 12.46
CA THR A 11 2.47 -8.01 11.21
C THR A 11 1.50 -7.86 10.04
N VAL A 12 2.01 -7.98 8.81
CA VAL A 12 1.20 -8.02 7.60
C VAL A 12 0.16 -9.15 7.66
N GLU A 13 0.55 -10.33 8.15
CA GLU A 13 -0.37 -11.45 8.32
C GLU A 13 -1.49 -11.15 9.34
N GLU A 14 -1.19 -10.40 10.40
CA GLU A 14 -2.20 -9.98 11.35
C GLU A 14 -3.14 -8.93 10.76
N TYR A 15 -2.60 -7.98 9.99
CA TYR A 15 -3.37 -7.00 9.25
C TYR A 15 -4.38 -7.66 8.29
N HIS A 16 -3.94 -8.63 7.48
CA HIS A 16 -4.84 -9.41 6.61
C HIS A 16 -5.90 -10.20 7.39
N ARG A 17 -5.51 -10.86 8.50
CA ARG A 17 -6.49 -11.56 9.36
C ARG A 17 -7.52 -10.63 9.99
N MET A 18 -7.16 -9.37 10.27
CA MET A 18 -8.13 -8.38 10.76
C MET A 18 -9.16 -8.05 9.67
N ALA A 19 -8.75 -7.93 8.41
CA ALA A 19 -9.66 -7.75 7.29
C ALA A 19 -10.57 -8.99 7.08
N GLU A 20 -9.99 -10.19 7.07
CA GLU A 20 -10.74 -11.46 6.94
C GLU A 20 -11.77 -11.66 8.06
N ALA A 21 -11.44 -11.23 9.28
CA ALA A 21 -12.34 -11.28 10.42
C ALA A 21 -13.39 -10.15 10.44
N GLY A 22 -13.36 -9.23 9.48
CA GLY A 22 -14.27 -8.08 9.40
C GLY A 22 -13.99 -6.98 10.44
N ILE A 23 -12.81 -6.96 11.05
CA ILE A 23 -12.37 -5.89 11.96
C ILE A 23 -11.98 -4.64 11.16
N LEU A 24 -11.35 -4.85 10.00
CA LEU A 24 -11.05 -3.82 9.02
C LEU A 24 -11.90 -4.06 7.78
N SER A 25 -12.45 -2.99 7.26
CA SER A 25 -13.24 -2.92 6.02
C SER A 25 -12.52 -2.06 4.99
N GLU A 26 -12.94 -2.18 3.73
CA GLU A 26 -12.42 -1.32 2.65
C GLU A 26 -12.68 0.18 2.91
N ASP A 27 -13.73 0.50 3.68
CA ASP A 27 -14.10 1.87 4.03
C ASP A 27 -13.20 2.50 5.11
N ASP A 28 -12.50 1.70 5.91
CA ASP A 28 -11.61 2.21 6.96
C ASP A 28 -10.39 2.94 6.38
N ARG A 29 -10.02 2.60 5.13
CA ARG A 29 -8.95 3.23 4.37
C ARG A 29 -7.66 3.37 5.18
N VAL A 30 -7.16 2.25 5.70
CA VAL A 30 -5.90 2.17 6.46
C VAL A 30 -4.84 1.38 5.71
N GLU A 31 -3.58 1.78 5.88
CA GLU A 31 -2.40 1.03 5.45
C GLU A 31 -1.53 0.64 6.65
N LEU A 32 -0.71 -0.39 6.51
CA LEU A 32 0.20 -0.84 7.58
C LEU A 32 1.60 -0.27 7.36
N ILE A 33 2.09 0.55 8.29
CA ILE A 33 3.42 1.17 8.23
C ILE A 33 4.18 0.87 9.52
N GLU A 34 5.32 0.19 9.42
CA GLU A 34 6.18 -0.24 10.55
C GLU A 34 5.41 -0.91 11.72
N GLY A 35 4.34 -1.62 11.39
CA GLY A 35 3.48 -2.34 12.33
C GLY A 35 2.39 -1.50 12.99
N GLU A 36 2.17 -0.27 12.51
CA GLU A 36 1.09 0.61 12.93
C GLU A 36 0.06 0.78 11.80
N LEU A 37 -1.23 0.82 12.16
CA LEU A 37 -2.30 1.13 11.21
C LEU A 37 -2.40 2.64 11.04
N VAL A 38 -2.22 3.11 9.81
CA VAL A 38 -2.23 4.53 9.45
C VAL A 38 -3.40 4.81 8.53
N THR A 39 -4.23 5.80 8.88
CA THR A 39 -5.35 6.22 8.03
C THR A 39 -4.85 6.98 6.80
N MET A 40 -5.33 6.58 5.63
CA MET A 40 -5.01 7.24 4.38
C MET A 40 -5.78 8.55 4.23
N SER A 41 -5.14 9.54 3.59
CA SER A 41 -5.79 10.80 3.26
C SER A 41 -6.92 10.61 2.23
N PRO A 42 -8.01 11.41 2.30
CA PRO A 42 -9.05 11.40 1.28
C PRO A 42 -8.48 11.79 -0.10
N ILE A 43 -8.94 11.08 -1.14
CA ILE A 43 -8.53 11.34 -2.52
C ILE A 43 -9.49 12.35 -3.15
N GLY A 44 -9.00 13.56 -3.42
CA GLY A 44 -9.72 14.59 -4.17
C GLY A 44 -9.39 14.59 -5.67
N SER A 45 -10.22 15.27 -6.48
CA SER A 45 -10.07 15.33 -7.95
C SER A 45 -8.69 15.81 -8.40
N ARG A 46 -8.08 16.77 -7.69
CA ARG A 46 -6.73 17.26 -7.99
C ARG A 46 -5.67 16.16 -7.81
N HIS A 47 -5.74 15.41 -6.73
CA HIS A 47 -4.85 14.30 -6.45
C HIS A 47 -5.00 13.22 -7.55
N ALA A 48 -6.23 12.81 -7.84
CA ALA A 48 -6.50 11.81 -8.89
C ALA A 48 -5.98 12.24 -10.27
N ALA A 49 -6.09 13.53 -10.61
CA ALA A 49 -5.54 14.06 -11.86
C ALA A 49 -4.00 14.01 -11.89
N CYS A 50 -3.33 14.30 -10.77
CA CYS A 50 -1.87 14.18 -10.65
C CYS A 50 -1.41 12.74 -10.83
N VAL A 51 -2.03 11.78 -10.13
CA VAL A 51 -1.71 10.35 -10.23
C VAL A 51 -1.85 9.86 -11.67
N LYS A 52 -3.00 10.13 -12.32
CA LYS A 52 -3.23 9.73 -13.72
C LYS A 52 -2.19 10.29 -14.70
N ARG A 53 -1.78 11.55 -14.50
CA ARG A 53 -0.73 12.18 -15.34
C ARG A 53 0.62 11.52 -15.11
N LEU A 54 0.97 11.25 -13.85
CA LEU A 54 2.24 10.64 -13.49
C LEU A 54 2.34 9.20 -14.03
N VAL A 55 1.29 8.39 -13.85
CA VAL A 55 1.21 7.04 -14.42
C VAL A 55 1.45 7.06 -15.93
N ARG A 56 0.72 7.91 -16.67
CA ARG A 56 0.89 8.03 -18.13
C ARG A 56 2.31 8.46 -18.54
N LEU A 57 2.95 9.33 -17.77
CA LEU A 57 4.30 9.79 -18.06
C LEU A 57 5.34 8.68 -17.82
N LEU A 58 5.21 7.99 -16.68
CA LEU A 58 6.14 6.93 -16.30
C LEU A 58 6.00 5.71 -17.22
N ASP A 59 4.77 5.29 -17.52
CA ASP A 59 4.50 4.14 -18.38
C ASP A 59 5.20 4.28 -19.74
N ARG A 60 5.09 5.46 -20.35
CA ARG A 60 5.79 5.82 -21.60
C ARG A 60 7.30 5.85 -21.46
N ALA A 61 7.80 6.32 -20.32
CA ALA A 61 9.24 6.49 -20.09
C ALA A 61 9.92 5.13 -19.84
N VAL A 62 9.27 4.22 -19.12
CA VAL A 62 9.85 2.93 -18.74
C VAL A 62 9.63 1.87 -19.82
N GLY A 63 8.50 1.91 -20.54
CA GLY A 63 8.11 0.85 -21.48
C GLY A 63 8.13 -0.52 -20.79
N ASP A 64 8.59 -1.56 -21.50
CA ASP A 64 8.59 -2.93 -20.96
C ASP A 64 9.68 -3.21 -19.91
N ARG A 65 10.43 -2.18 -19.47
CA ARG A 65 11.54 -2.36 -18.51
C ARG A 65 11.06 -2.42 -17.06
N ALA A 66 9.86 -1.92 -16.77
CA ALA A 66 9.29 -1.84 -15.44
C ALA A 66 7.76 -1.89 -15.51
N ILE A 67 7.13 -2.14 -14.37
CA ILE A 67 5.67 -2.04 -14.21
C ILE A 67 5.37 -0.76 -13.42
N VAL A 68 4.41 0.03 -13.89
CA VAL A 68 3.89 1.18 -13.15
C VAL A 68 2.64 0.74 -12.38
N GLY A 69 2.77 0.57 -11.06
CA GLY A 69 1.64 0.32 -10.17
C GLY A 69 1.02 1.63 -9.69
N ALA A 70 -0.29 1.64 -9.43
CA ALA A 70 -1.00 2.84 -9.03
C ALA A 70 -2.05 2.50 -7.97
N GLN A 71 -1.83 2.99 -6.74
CA GLN A 71 -2.74 2.75 -5.62
C GLN A 71 -2.92 1.25 -5.32
N ASP A 72 -1.86 0.46 -5.52
CA ASP A 72 -1.81 -0.97 -5.23
C ASP A 72 -1.00 -1.20 -3.94
N PRO A 73 -1.42 -2.12 -3.04
CA PRO A 73 -0.62 -2.46 -1.86
C PRO A 73 0.74 -3.02 -2.26
N ILE A 74 1.79 -2.73 -1.49
CA ILE A 74 3.14 -3.27 -1.69
C ILE A 74 3.66 -3.81 -0.39
N ARG A 75 3.90 -5.12 -0.32
CA ARG A 75 4.43 -5.72 0.89
C ARG A 75 5.93 -5.42 1.05
N LEU A 76 6.25 -4.70 2.12
CA LEU A 76 7.62 -4.37 2.53
C LEU A 76 7.96 -5.11 3.83
N GLY A 77 8.39 -6.35 3.68
CA GLY A 77 8.78 -7.20 4.80
C GLY A 77 7.58 -7.74 5.59
N THR A 78 7.74 -7.84 6.91
CA THR A 78 6.73 -8.47 7.80
C THR A 78 5.82 -7.46 8.48
N ARG A 79 6.10 -6.16 8.39
CA ARG A 79 5.42 -5.12 9.18
C ARG A 79 4.99 -3.91 8.36
N SER A 80 5.09 -3.96 7.05
CA SER A 80 4.66 -2.84 6.21
C SER A 80 4.02 -3.34 4.93
N GLU A 81 2.88 -2.76 4.62
CA GLU A 81 2.16 -2.91 3.38
C GLU A 81 1.51 -1.56 3.02
N PRO A 82 2.33 -0.56 2.60
CA PRO A 82 1.82 0.72 2.12
C PRO A 82 1.01 0.57 0.83
N GLN A 83 0.13 1.53 0.58
CA GLN A 83 -0.60 1.67 -0.68
C GLN A 83 -0.20 3.00 -1.37
N PRO A 84 0.96 3.04 -2.05
CA PRO A 84 1.44 4.28 -2.66
C PRO A 84 0.59 4.73 -3.84
N ASP A 85 0.55 6.04 -4.05
CA ASP A 85 -0.12 6.65 -5.21
C ASP A 85 0.42 6.11 -6.55
N VAL A 86 1.74 5.95 -6.64
CA VAL A 86 2.44 5.41 -7.81
C VAL A 86 3.70 4.67 -7.36
N ALA A 87 3.94 3.50 -7.94
CA ALA A 87 5.16 2.73 -7.73
C ALA A 87 5.79 2.29 -9.07
N LEU A 88 7.12 2.22 -9.08
CA LEU A 88 7.88 1.62 -10.18
C LEU A 88 8.41 0.27 -9.71
N LEU A 89 7.84 -0.80 -10.26
CA LEU A 89 8.17 -2.17 -9.91
C LEU A 89 9.10 -2.77 -10.96
N ARG A 90 9.97 -3.68 -10.52
CA ARG A 90 10.76 -4.50 -11.43
C ARG A 90 9.80 -5.29 -12.32
N TYR A 91 10.06 -5.31 -13.62
CA TYR A 91 9.23 -6.13 -14.52
C TYR A 91 9.23 -7.60 -14.08
N ARG A 92 8.04 -8.16 -14.01
CA ARG A 92 7.80 -9.61 -13.91
C ARG A 92 6.71 -10.00 -14.92
N PRO A 93 6.88 -11.12 -15.64
CA PRO A 93 5.87 -11.56 -16.62
C PRO A 93 4.48 -11.83 -16.04
N ASP A 94 4.41 -12.17 -14.74
CA ASP A 94 3.17 -12.48 -14.03
C ASP A 94 2.53 -11.25 -13.37
N PHE A 95 3.11 -10.06 -13.53
CA PHE A 95 2.62 -8.81 -12.93
C PHE A 95 2.33 -8.95 -11.43
N TYR A 96 3.16 -9.72 -10.71
CA TYR A 96 3.01 -9.93 -9.26
C TYR A 96 1.69 -10.62 -8.85
N ALA A 97 1.05 -11.37 -9.74
CA ALA A 97 -0.24 -12.03 -9.48
C ALA A 97 -0.28 -12.94 -8.24
N SER A 98 0.87 -13.46 -7.80
CA SER A 98 0.96 -14.34 -6.62
C SER A 98 1.44 -13.65 -5.34
N ALA A 99 1.89 -12.39 -5.40
CA ALA A 99 2.41 -11.64 -4.26
C ALA A 99 2.59 -10.17 -4.63
N HIS A 100 1.82 -9.29 -4.00
CA HIS A 100 2.01 -7.84 -3.99
C HIS A 100 2.87 -7.42 -2.78
#